data_AF-A0A661ZG38-F1
#
_entry.id   AF-A0A661ZG38-F1
#
_cell.length_a   1.000
_cell.length_b   1.000
_cell.length_c   1.000
_cell.angle_alpha   90.00
_cell.angle_beta   90.00
_cell.angle_gamma   90.00
#
_symmetry.space_group_name_H-M   'P 1'
#
loop_
_entity.id
_entity.type
_entity.pdbx_description
1 polymer ?
#
loop_
_entity_poly.entity_id
_entity_poly.type
_entity_poly.pdbx_seq_one_letter_code
_entity_poly.pdbx_strand_id
1 'polypeptide(L)'
;MEKSFYNKLKIINDPVYGFINVPSELHFDLIQHPYLQRLRRIKQLGLSHYVYPGATHTRFEHVLGAMHLMNSAITELRKKGHKITEEERLAALTAILLHDIGHGPYSHTLEGILLQNVNHEEMSVLLMEKINEEFGGRISLGIDIFKNNYSKKFLHKLVSSQLDTDRLDYLKRDSFYSGVTEGGIGTDRIIKMLNVSDDELVIEEKGIYSAEQFLVARRIMYWQV
;
A
#
# COMPACT_ATOMS: atom_id res chain seq x y z
N MET A 1 18.75 28.86 -7.76
CA MET A 1 18.55 27.41 -7.52
C MET A 1 18.60 26.73 -8.87
N GLU A 2 19.65 25.96 -9.15
CA GLU A 2 19.71 25.11 -10.34
C GLU A 2 18.54 24.13 -10.32
N LYS A 3 17.65 24.22 -11.33
CA LYS A 3 16.68 23.15 -11.59
C LYS A 3 17.49 21.94 -12.05
N SER A 4 17.65 20.95 -11.17
CA SER A 4 18.39 19.75 -11.54
C SER A 4 17.58 18.94 -12.55
N PHE A 5 18.16 18.72 -13.74
CA PHE A 5 17.60 17.97 -14.87
C PHE A 5 17.63 16.45 -14.62
N TYR A 6 17.36 15.98 -13.40
CA TYR A 6 17.25 14.54 -13.18
C TYR A 6 15.91 14.05 -13.71
N ASN A 7 15.94 13.03 -14.56
CA ASN A 7 14.74 12.29 -14.91
C ASN A 7 14.11 11.73 -13.62
N LYS A 8 13.01 12.34 -13.18
CA LYS A 8 12.29 11.96 -11.97
C LYS A 8 11.44 10.69 -12.16
N LEU A 9 11.31 10.19 -13.39
CA LEU A 9 10.68 8.90 -13.68
C LEU A 9 11.69 7.78 -13.42
N LYS A 10 11.79 7.39 -12.14
CA LYS A 10 12.67 6.31 -11.69
C LYS A 10 11.96 4.96 -11.73
N ILE A 11 12.76 3.93 -11.94
CA ILE A 11 12.39 2.53 -11.76
C ILE A 11 13.06 2.04 -10.48
N ILE A 12 12.30 1.41 -9.60
CA ILE A 12 12.79 0.78 -8.37
C ILE A 12 12.75 -0.74 -8.56
N ASN A 13 13.84 -1.42 -8.24
CA ASN A 13 13.88 -2.88 -8.21
C ASN A 13 13.26 -3.37 -6.89
N ASP A 14 12.29 -4.28 -7.00
CA ASP A 14 11.63 -4.96 -5.91
C ASP A 14 11.65 -6.48 -6.20
N PRO A 15 12.12 -7.33 -5.27
CA PRO A 15 12.25 -8.76 -5.52
C PRO A 15 10.90 -9.49 -5.63
N VAL A 16 9.80 -8.91 -5.13
CA VAL A 16 8.46 -9.50 -5.15
C VAL A 16 7.71 -9.19 -6.45
N TYR A 17 7.90 -7.99 -7.02
CA TYR A 17 7.19 -7.50 -8.21
C TYR A 17 8.08 -7.18 -9.41
N GLY A 18 9.40 -7.28 -9.29
CA GLY A 18 10.35 -6.88 -10.31
C GLY A 18 10.52 -5.36 -10.37
N PHE A 19 10.04 -4.73 -11.44
CA PHE A 19 10.22 -3.28 -11.65
C PHE A 19 9.00 -2.49 -11.19
N ILE A 20 9.20 -1.61 -10.21
CA ILE A 20 8.20 -0.64 -9.75
C ILE A 20 8.48 0.71 -10.42
N ASN A 21 7.57 1.15 -11.29
CA ASN A 21 7.64 2.46 -11.93
C ASN A 21 7.08 3.55 -11.01
N VAL A 22 7.80 4.66 -10.87
CA VAL A 22 7.31 5.83 -10.12
C VAL A 22 6.31 6.62 -10.98
N PRO A 23 5.03 6.78 -10.55
CA PRO A 23 3.95 7.24 -11.43
C PRO A 23 4.03 8.71 -11.89
N SER A 24 4.64 9.60 -11.10
CA SER A 24 4.77 11.02 -11.42
C SER A 24 5.88 11.68 -10.58
N GLU A 25 6.23 12.92 -10.91
CA GLU A 25 7.20 13.71 -10.11
C GLU A 25 6.75 13.90 -8.67
N LEU A 26 5.44 14.05 -8.43
CA LEU A 26 4.89 14.16 -7.07
C LEU A 26 5.19 12.88 -6.27
N HIS A 27 4.94 11.70 -6.85
CA HIS A 27 5.23 10.44 -6.18
C HIS A 27 6.73 10.25 -5.96
N PHE A 28 7.56 10.70 -6.91
CA PHE A 28 9.01 10.70 -6.72
C PHE A 28 9.43 11.55 -5.51
N ASP A 29 8.94 12.79 -5.44
CA ASP A 29 9.25 13.71 -4.37
C ASP A 29 8.71 13.20 -3.01
N LEU A 30 7.52 12.61 -2.97
CA LEU A 30 6.96 11.93 -1.77
C LEU A 30 7.81 10.72 -1.35
N ILE A 31 8.28 9.91 -2.31
CA ILE A 31 9.16 8.78 -2.01
C ILE A 31 10.46 9.25 -1.38
N GLN A 32 11.03 10.36 -1.85
CA GLN A 32 12.25 10.95 -1.28
C GLN A 32 12.02 11.68 0.05
N HIS A 33 10.77 11.92 0.44
CA HIS A 33 10.45 12.69 1.63
C HIS A 33 11.02 12.03 2.90
N PRO A 34 11.62 12.78 3.84
CA PRO A 34 12.25 12.22 5.04
C PRO A 34 11.32 11.32 5.87
N TYR A 35 10.04 11.65 5.95
CA TYR A 35 9.06 10.83 6.67
C TYR A 35 8.83 9.47 6.02
N LEU A 36 8.83 9.38 4.69
CA LEU A 36 8.73 8.10 4.01
C LEU A 36 10.06 7.34 4.03
N GLN A 37 11.19 8.03 3.82
CA GLN A 37 12.52 7.43 3.93
C GLN A 37 12.81 6.86 5.33
N ARG A 38 12.11 7.33 6.38
CA ARG A 38 12.16 6.74 7.72
C ARG A 38 11.73 5.28 7.73
N LEU A 39 10.74 4.92 6.91
CA LEU A 39 10.19 3.56 6.87
C LEU A 39 11.24 2.50 6.49
N ARG A 40 12.36 2.88 5.86
CA ARG A 40 13.50 1.98 5.59
C ARG A 40 14.15 1.42 6.85
N ARG A 41 13.90 2.02 8.01
CA ARG A 41 14.46 1.61 9.30
C ARG A 41 13.42 0.89 10.18
N ILE A 42 12.22 0.65 9.64
CA ILE A 42 11.11 0.03 10.37
C ILE A 42 10.78 -1.28 9.64
N LYS A 43 11.07 -2.41 10.31
CA LYS A 43 10.73 -3.74 9.79
C LYS A 43 9.21 -3.91 9.72
N GLN A 44 8.73 -4.60 8.69
CA GLN A 44 7.30 -4.86 8.49
C GLN A 44 6.75 -5.76 9.62
N LEU A 45 7.40 -6.92 9.82
CA LEU A 45 6.96 -7.95 10.76
C LEU A 45 7.58 -7.83 12.16
N GLY A 46 8.03 -6.64 12.56
CA GLY A 46 8.59 -6.39 13.89
C GLY A 46 9.66 -7.41 14.32
N LEU A 47 9.29 -8.30 15.25
CA LEU A 47 10.17 -9.31 15.85
C LEU A 47 10.20 -10.66 15.10
N SER A 48 9.35 -10.89 14.09
CA SER A 48 9.29 -12.20 13.41
C SER A 48 10.62 -12.60 12.77
N HIS A 49 11.53 -11.66 12.50
CA HIS A 49 12.89 -11.94 12.05
C HIS A 49 13.75 -12.79 13.00
N TYR A 50 13.37 -12.91 14.29
CA TYR A 50 14.01 -13.83 15.23
C TYR A 50 13.60 -15.29 15.01
N VAL A 51 12.43 -15.55 14.42
CA VAL A 51 11.93 -16.89 14.07
C VAL A 51 12.20 -17.20 12.60
N TYR A 52 12.02 -16.19 11.75
CA TYR A 52 12.20 -16.23 10.30
C TYR A 52 13.34 -15.29 9.90
N PRO A 53 14.61 -15.73 9.87
CA PRO A 53 15.77 -14.84 9.62
C PRO A 53 15.70 -14.05 8.32
N GLY A 54 14.92 -14.52 7.33
CA GLY A 54 14.67 -13.81 6.07
C GLY A 54 13.70 -12.63 6.16
N ALA A 55 12.83 -12.57 7.19
CA ALA A 55 11.79 -11.55 7.41
C ALA A 55 12.37 -10.18 7.83
N THR A 56 13.24 -9.64 6.98
CA THR A 56 14.03 -8.42 7.21
C THR A 56 13.51 -7.21 6.43
N HIS A 57 12.49 -7.41 5.60
CA HIS A 57 11.86 -6.36 4.81
C HIS A 57 11.22 -5.30 5.69
N THR A 58 11.08 -4.13 5.09
CA THR A 58 10.73 -2.88 5.74
C THR A 58 9.39 -2.36 5.25
N ARG A 59 8.77 -1.50 6.05
CA ARG A 59 7.55 -0.78 5.66
C ARG A 59 7.75 0.04 4.39
N PHE A 60 8.99 0.48 4.11
CA PHE A 60 9.30 1.20 2.88
C PHE A 60 9.14 0.33 1.63
N GLU A 61 9.59 -0.92 1.67
CA GLU A 61 9.39 -1.86 0.56
C GLU A 61 7.90 -2.17 0.38
N HIS A 62 7.18 -2.34 1.49
CA HIS A 62 5.74 -2.57 1.50
C HIS A 62 4.93 -1.44 0.83
N VAL A 63 5.10 -0.18 1.25
CA VAL A 63 4.33 0.93 0.65
C VAL A 63 4.61 1.13 -0.84
N LEU A 64 5.82 0.79 -1.31
CA LEU A 64 6.15 0.82 -2.74
C LEU A 64 5.44 -0.29 -3.52
N GLY A 65 5.41 -1.50 -2.97
CA GLY A 65 4.69 -2.63 -3.57
C GLY A 65 3.16 -2.43 -3.56
N ALA A 66 2.61 -1.90 -2.47
CA ALA A 66 1.21 -1.53 -2.38
C ALA A 66 0.84 -0.44 -3.42
N MET A 67 1.70 0.57 -3.61
CA MET A 67 1.54 1.56 -4.69
C MET A 67 1.57 0.92 -6.09
N HIS A 68 2.46 -0.06 -6.31
CA HIS A 68 2.52 -0.80 -7.57
C HIS A 68 1.22 -1.59 -7.84
N LEU A 69 0.70 -2.29 -6.82
CA LEU A 69 -0.55 -3.04 -6.92
C LEU A 69 -1.76 -2.12 -7.11
N MET A 70 -1.82 -0.98 -6.42
CA MET A 70 -2.83 0.05 -6.62
C MET A 70 -2.86 0.55 -8.06
N ASN A 71 -1.69 0.81 -8.65
CA ASN A 71 -1.61 1.24 -10.05
C ASN A 71 -2.14 0.16 -11.00
N SER A 72 -1.82 -1.10 -10.71
CA SER A 72 -2.30 -2.25 -11.47
C SER A 72 -3.82 -2.43 -11.35
N ALA A 73 -4.38 -2.29 -10.15
CA ALA A 73 -5.82 -2.33 -9.88
C ALA A 73 -6.57 -1.21 -10.62
N ILE A 74 -6.12 0.04 -10.50
CA ILE A 74 -6.74 1.17 -11.21
C ILE A 74 -6.68 0.99 -12.72
N THR A 75 -5.55 0.48 -13.24
CA THR A 75 -5.40 0.19 -14.67
C THR A 75 -6.41 -0.88 -15.12
N GLU A 76 -6.62 -1.92 -14.33
CA GLU A 76 -7.58 -2.97 -14.64
C GLU A 76 -9.02 -2.47 -14.57
N LEU A 77 -9.38 -1.70 -13.54
CA LEU A 77 -10.72 -1.10 -13.42
C LEU A 77 -11.03 -0.15 -14.58
N ARG A 78 -10.07 0.69 -14.99
CA ARG A 78 -10.22 1.53 -16.19
C ARG A 78 -10.45 0.71 -17.46
N LYS A 79 -9.74 -0.41 -17.63
CA LYS A 79 -9.95 -1.33 -18.78
C LYS A 79 -11.35 -1.95 -18.79
N LYS A 80 -11.94 -2.17 -17.61
CA LYS A 80 -13.32 -2.67 -17.44
C LYS A 80 -14.39 -1.59 -17.58
N GLY A 81 -14.00 -0.36 -17.93
CA GLY A 81 -14.93 0.74 -18.22
C GLY A 81 -15.21 1.67 -17.04
N HIS A 82 -14.60 1.46 -15.88
CA HIS A 82 -14.77 2.36 -14.73
C HIS A 82 -14.06 3.68 -14.97
N LYS A 83 -14.80 4.78 -14.89
CA LYS A 83 -14.26 6.13 -15.07
C LYS A 83 -13.44 6.52 -13.83
N ILE A 84 -12.11 6.47 -13.96
CA ILE A 84 -11.17 6.96 -12.96
C ILE A 84 -10.29 8.01 -13.65
N THR A 85 -10.38 9.28 -13.26
CA THR A 85 -9.59 10.37 -13.86
C THR A 85 -8.12 10.21 -13.49
N GLU A 86 -7.23 10.92 -14.19
CA GLU A 86 -5.81 10.88 -13.89
C GLU A 86 -5.47 11.48 -12.52
N GLU A 87 -6.21 12.51 -12.14
CA GLU A 87 -6.16 13.10 -10.80
C GLU A 87 -6.56 12.09 -9.71
N GLU A 88 -7.69 11.39 -9.89
CA GLU A 88 -8.13 10.33 -8.96
C GLU A 88 -7.12 9.18 -8.86
N ARG A 89 -6.51 8.80 -9.99
CA ARG A 89 -5.45 7.77 -9.99
C ARG A 89 -4.26 8.21 -9.16
N LEU A 90 -3.72 9.39 -9.41
CA LEU A 90 -2.57 9.91 -8.67
C LEU A 90 -2.89 10.12 -7.18
N ALA A 91 -4.12 10.53 -6.86
CA ALA A 91 -4.57 10.69 -5.48
C ALA A 91 -4.69 9.34 -4.74
N ALA A 92 -5.27 8.31 -5.37
CA ALA A 92 -5.34 6.97 -4.78
C ALA A 92 -3.94 6.35 -4.59
N LEU A 93 -3.02 6.57 -5.54
CA LEU A 93 -1.62 6.16 -5.41
C LEU A 93 -0.89 6.90 -4.28
N THR A 94 -1.22 8.19 -4.08
CA THR A 94 -0.70 8.96 -2.94
C THR A 94 -1.24 8.42 -1.62
N ALA A 95 -2.54 8.10 -1.56
CA ALA A 95 -3.17 7.55 -0.36
C ALA A 95 -2.50 6.24 0.07
N ILE A 96 -2.32 5.27 -0.84
CA ILE A 96 -1.68 4.00 -0.52
C ILE A 96 -0.17 4.14 -0.27
N LEU A 97 0.52 5.07 -0.93
CA LEU A 97 1.95 5.28 -0.67
C LEU A 97 2.21 5.78 0.77
N LEU A 98 1.26 6.53 1.33
CA LEU A 98 1.38 7.16 2.64
C LEU A 98 0.59 6.43 3.74
N HIS A 99 -0.20 5.40 3.44
CA HIS A 99 -1.13 4.79 4.40
C HIS A 99 -0.43 4.34 5.70
N ASP A 100 0.81 3.87 5.57
CA ASP A 100 1.62 3.28 6.63
C ASP A 100 2.64 4.24 7.25
N ILE A 101 2.62 5.53 6.88
CA ILE A 101 3.64 6.51 7.27
C ILE A 101 3.62 6.84 8.78
N GLY A 102 2.48 6.60 9.45
CA GLY A 102 2.28 6.79 10.88
C GLY A 102 2.97 5.75 11.76
N HIS A 103 3.41 4.62 11.20
CA HIS A 103 4.02 3.58 12.00
C HIS A 103 5.36 4.00 12.62
N GLY A 104 5.49 3.69 13.91
CA GLY A 104 6.73 3.71 14.68
C GLY A 104 7.47 2.37 14.67
N PRO A 105 8.68 2.31 15.28
CA PRO A 105 9.42 1.06 15.45
C PRO A 105 8.60 0.04 16.23
N TYR A 106 8.68 -1.24 15.87
CA TYR A 106 7.91 -2.35 16.45
C TYR A 106 6.37 -2.16 16.44
N SER A 107 5.87 -1.11 15.80
CA SER A 107 4.47 -0.86 15.46
C SER A 107 3.51 -1.21 16.60
N HIS A 108 2.58 -2.16 16.41
CA HIS A 108 1.55 -2.52 17.39
C HIS A 108 2.10 -2.91 18.76
N THR A 109 3.30 -3.51 18.82
CA THR A 109 3.92 -3.88 20.11
C THR A 109 4.25 -2.65 20.94
N LEU A 110 4.78 -1.59 20.33
CA LEU A 110 5.11 -0.35 21.04
C LEU A 110 3.92 0.61 21.17
N GLU A 111 2.98 0.62 20.23
CA GLU A 111 1.71 1.36 20.38
C GLU A 111 0.97 0.95 21.66
N GLY A 112 0.77 -0.35 21.86
CA GLY A 112 0.04 -0.85 23.02
C GLY A 112 0.70 -0.56 24.38
N ILE A 113 2.00 -0.24 24.38
CA ILE A 113 2.79 -0.04 25.61
C ILE A 113 3.07 1.44 25.86
N LEU A 114 3.58 2.17 24.87
CA LEU A 114 4.11 3.54 25.02
C LEU A 114 3.12 4.63 24.57
N LEU A 115 2.23 4.32 23.64
CA LEU A 115 1.34 5.28 23.00
C LEU A 115 -0.12 4.84 23.19
N GLN A 116 -0.51 4.66 24.45
CA GLN A 116 -1.88 4.34 24.81
C GLN A 116 -2.81 5.43 24.24
N ASN A 117 -3.72 5.05 23.34
CA ASN A 117 -4.70 5.89 22.65
C ASN A 117 -4.19 6.74 21.47
N VAL A 118 -3.03 6.43 20.89
CA VAL A 118 -2.63 7.02 19.60
C VAL A 118 -2.49 5.90 18.58
N ASN A 119 -3.41 5.84 17.62
CA ASN A 119 -3.36 4.86 16.55
C ASN A 119 -2.48 5.35 15.40
N HIS A 120 -1.73 4.46 14.74
CA HIS A 120 -0.89 4.76 13.60
C HIS A 120 -1.70 5.38 12.46
N GLU A 121 -2.98 5.07 12.30
CA GLU A 121 -3.86 5.72 11.32
C GLU A 121 -4.00 7.24 11.59
N GLU A 122 -4.18 7.63 12.86
CA GLU A 122 -4.26 9.05 13.26
C GLU A 122 -2.92 9.75 13.04
N MET A 123 -1.82 9.05 13.33
CA MET A 123 -0.47 9.54 13.05
C MET A 123 -0.20 9.65 11.54
N SER A 124 -0.68 8.71 10.73
CA SER A 124 -0.60 8.76 9.28
C SER A 124 -1.31 9.99 8.77
N VAL A 125 -2.55 10.25 9.21
CA VAL A 125 -3.28 11.48 8.87
C VAL A 125 -2.48 12.73 9.25
N LEU A 126 -1.98 12.82 10.48
CA LEU A 126 -1.23 14.00 10.94
C LEU A 126 0.02 14.26 10.09
N LEU A 127 0.76 13.20 9.76
CA LEU A 127 1.93 13.30 8.88
C LEU A 127 1.55 13.64 7.44
N MET A 128 0.44 13.10 6.93
CA MET A 128 -0.08 13.44 5.59
C MET A 128 -0.48 14.91 5.51
N GLU A 129 -1.19 15.45 6.50
CA GLU A 129 -1.58 16.88 6.53
C GLU A 129 -0.34 17.78 6.55
N LYS A 130 0.67 17.43 7.36
CA LYS A 130 1.94 18.16 7.39
C LYS A 130 2.66 18.13 6.04
N ILE A 131 2.73 16.96 5.40
CA ILE A 131 3.29 16.85 4.04
C ILE A 131 2.45 17.68 3.06
N ASN A 132 1.13 17.72 3.21
CA ASN A 132 0.26 18.48 2.32
C ASN A 132 0.50 19.98 2.40
N GLU A 133 0.73 20.51 3.60
CA GLU A 133 1.16 21.90 3.81
C GLU A 133 2.48 22.19 3.08
N GLU A 134 3.49 21.32 3.24
CA GLU A 134 4.80 21.45 2.58
C GLU A 134 4.70 21.38 1.05
N PHE A 135 3.75 20.61 0.53
CA PHE A 135 3.51 20.42 -0.90
C PHE A 135 2.43 21.36 -1.46
N GLY A 136 1.97 22.35 -0.70
CA GLY A 136 1.03 23.37 -1.16
C GLY A 136 -0.35 22.83 -1.55
N GLY A 137 -0.87 21.85 -0.80
CA GLY A 137 -2.21 21.29 -1.01
C GLY A 137 -2.30 20.21 -2.11
N ARG A 138 -1.18 19.84 -2.73
CA ARG A 138 -1.14 18.92 -3.88
C ARG A 138 -1.56 17.49 -3.58
N ILE A 139 -1.64 17.08 -2.31
CA ILE A 139 -2.05 15.73 -1.92
C ILE A 139 -3.41 15.70 -1.20
N SER A 140 -4.13 16.81 -1.15
CA SER A 140 -5.42 16.93 -0.44
C SER A 140 -6.42 15.86 -0.88
N LEU A 141 -6.57 15.62 -2.19
CA LEU A 141 -7.46 14.58 -2.69
C LEU A 141 -7.04 13.17 -2.24
N GLY A 142 -5.74 12.91 -2.13
CA GLY A 142 -5.22 11.64 -1.61
C GLY A 142 -5.58 11.45 -0.13
N ILE A 143 -5.54 12.52 0.65
CA ILE A 143 -5.98 12.54 2.05
C ILE A 143 -7.49 12.30 2.14
N ASP A 144 -8.29 12.93 1.28
CA ASP A 144 -9.74 12.74 1.25
C ASP A 144 -10.13 11.30 0.90
N ILE A 145 -9.42 10.68 -0.05
CA ILE A 145 -9.59 9.25 -0.37
C ILE A 145 -9.18 8.39 0.83
N PHE A 146 -8.04 8.66 1.45
CA PHE A 146 -7.56 7.92 2.63
C PHE A 146 -8.59 7.97 3.79
N LYS A 147 -9.15 9.15 4.07
CA LYS A 147 -10.15 9.38 5.12
C LYS A 147 -11.57 8.92 4.76
N ASN A 148 -11.77 8.33 3.58
CA ASN A 148 -13.09 7.98 3.05
C ASN A 148 -14.06 9.17 2.90
N ASN A 149 -13.52 10.37 2.66
CA ASN A 149 -14.27 11.62 2.48
C ASN A 149 -14.51 11.98 1.01
N TYR A 150 -14.16 11.09 0.08
CA TYR A 150 -14.38 11.29 -1.36
C TYR A 150 -15.67 10.61 -1.86
N SER A 151 -16.19 11.06 -3.02
CA SER A 151 -17.47 10.58 -3.57
C SER A 151 -17.43 9.15 -4.13
N LYS A 152 -16.28 8.71 -4.67
CA LYS A 152 -16.08 7.34 -5.16
C LYS A 152 -15.46 6.48 -4.06
N LYS A 153 -16.30 5.83 -3.26
CA LYS A 153 -15.89 5.06 -2.08
C LYS A 153 -15.05 3.83 -2.45
N PHE A 154 -15.21 3.27 -3.65
CA PHE A 154 -14.36 2.16 -4.10
C PHE A 154 -12.87 2.52 -4.13
N LEU A 155 -12.50 3.80 -4.32
CA LEU A 155 -11.10 4.25 -4.28
C LEU A 155 -10.52 4.14 -2.87
N HIS A 156 -11.28 4.52 -1.84
CA HIS A 156 -10.89 4.29 -0.45
C HIS A 156 -10.75 2.79 -0.15
N LYS A 157 -11.68 1.97 -0.66
CA LYS A 157 -11.64 0.52 -0.44
C LYS A 157 -10.45 -0.18 -1.08
N LEU A 158 -9.87 0.39 -2.14
CA LEU A 158 -8.60 -0.10 -2.68
C LEU A 158 -7.44 0.15 -1.71
N VAL A 159 -7.54 1.17 -0.85
CA VAL A 159 -6.55 1.49 0.19
C VAL A 159 -6.78 0.65 1.44
N SER A 160 -8.03 0.58 1.92
CA SER A 160 -8.40 -0.14 3.14
C SER A 160 -9.77 -0.80 2.99
N SER A 161 -9.80 -2.13 2.99
CA SER A 161 -11.02 -2.95 2.97
C SER A 161 -10.69 -4.42 3.33
N GLN A 162 -11.55 -5.37 2.94
CA GLN A 162 -11.22 -6.79 3.03
C GLN A 162 -10.34 -7.27 1.87
N LEU A 163 -10.32 -6.53 0.75
CA LEU A 163 -9.59 -6.85 -0.47
C LEU A 163 -8.90 -5.58 -1.02
N ASP A 164 -8.13 -4.93 -0.16
CA ASP A 164 -7.32 -3.77 -0.49
C ASP A 164 -5.94 -4.16 -1.02
N THR A 165 -5.23 -3.19 -1.58
CA THR A 165 -3.87 -3.42 -2.11
C THR A 165 -2.79 -3.48 -1.04
N ASP A 166 -3.07 -3.00 0.18
CA ASP A 166 -2.22 -3.18 1.36
C ASP A 166 -2.06 -4.67 1.68
N ARG A 167 -3.18 -5.37 1.90
CA ARG A 167 -3.24 -6.81 2.18
C ARG A 167 -2.67 -7.66 1.08
N LEU A 168 -2.91 -7.27 -0.16
CA LEU A 168 -2.33 -7.97 -1.30
C LEU A 168 -0.80 -7.85 -1.33
N ASP A 169 -0.25 -6.70 -0.93
CA ASP A 169 1.20 -6.56 -0.81
C ASP A 169 1.75 -7.37 0.34
N TYR A 170 1.30 -7.09 1.58
CA TYR A 170 1.96 -7.66 2.74
C TYR A 170 1.81 -9.18 2.77
N LEU A 171 0.68 -9.78 2.39
CA LEU A 171 0.56 -11.25 2.41
C LEU A 171 1.57 -11.91 1.47
N LYS A 172 1.73 -11.37 0.26
CA LYS A 172 2.70 -11.89 -0.71
C LYS A 172 4.13 -11.63 -0.26
N ARG A 173 4.41 -10.42 0.23
CA ARG A 173 5.75 -9.99 0.67
C ARG A 173 6.20 -10.73 1.93
N ASP A 174 5.34 -10.82 2.92
CA ASP A 174 5.60 -11.51 4.18
C ASP A 174 5.84 -13.00 3.92
N SER A 175 5.02 -13.64 3.09
CA SER A 175 5.25 -15.02 2.63
C SER A 175 6.60 -15.16 1.93
N PHE A 176 6.93 -14.26 1.01
CA PHE A 176 8.19 -14.27 0.27
C PHE A 176 9.43 -14.17 1.18
N TYR A 177 9.46 -13.21 2.10
CA TYR A 177 10.63 -12.98 2.96
C TYR A 177 10.70 -13.94 4.15
N SER A 178 9.57 -14.43 4.67
CA SER A 178 9.57 -15.45 5.73
C SER A 178 9.91 -16.85 5.21
N GLY A 179 9.66 -17.12 3.93
CA GLY A 179 9.78 -18.44 3.33
C GLY A 179 8.56 -19.35 3.58
N VAL A 180 7.50 -18.82 4.19
CA VAL A 180 6.23 -19.52 4.41
C VAL A 180 5.43 -19.53 3.11
N THR A 181 5.70 -20.53 2.25
CA THR A 181 5.14 -20.61 0.90
C THR A 181 3.63 -20.83 0.86
N GLU A 182 3.08 -21.45 1.89
CA GLU A 182 1.66 -21.76 2.07
C GLU A 182 0.81 -20.50 2.27
N GLY A 183 1.44 -19.39 2.67
CA GLY A 183 0.83 -18.07 2.76
C GLY A 183 0.85 -17.27 1.45
N GLY A 184 1.39 -17.84 0.37
CA GLY A 184 1.49 -17.16 -0.92
C GLY A 184 0.12 -16.96 -1.59
N ILE A 185 -0.09 -15.76 -2.13
CA ILE A 185 -1.33 -15.39 -2.85
C ILE A 185 -1.06 -14.99 -4.31
N GLY A 186 -2.00 -15.31 -5.19
CA GLY A 186 -1.98 -14.92 -6.60
C GLY A 186 -2.42 -13.47 -6.80
N THR A 187 -1.62 -12.49 -6.36
CA THR A 187 -1.93 -11.04 -6.44
C THR A 187 -2.42 -10.62 -7.83
N ASP A 188 -1.71 -11.06 -8.87
CA ASP A 188 -1.97 -10.63 -10.25
C ASP A 188 -3.32 -11.16 -10.73
N ARG A 189 -3.66 -12.39 -10.34
CA ARG A 189 -4.96 -12.99 -10.67
C ARG A 189 -6.08 -12.28 -9.92
N ILE A 190 -5.91 -12.01 -8.62
CA ILE A 190 -6.90 -11.26 -7.83
C ILE A 190 -7.18 -9.89 -8.46
N ILE A 191 -6.13 -9.13 -8.78
CA ILE A 191 -6.26 -7.82 -9.44
C ILE A 191 -6.97 -7.96 -10.79
N LYS A 192 -6.63 -8.97 -11.60
CA LYS A 192 -7.29 -9.21 -12.88
C LYS A 192 -8.78 -9.49 -12.72
N MET A 193 -9.21 -10.11 -11.64
CA MET A 193 -10.62 -10.42 -11.38
C MET A 193 -11.35 -9.28 -10.65
N LEU A 194 -10.64 -8.27 -10.15
CA LEU A 194 -11.21 -7.14 -9.42
C LEU A 194 -12.12 -6.29 -10.31
N ASN A 195 -13.28 -5.90 -9.79
CA ASN A 195 -14.25 -5.07 -10.46
C ASN A 195 -14.97 -4.15 -9.45
N VAL A 196 -15.83 -3.25 -9.93
CA VAL A 196 -16.67 -2.38 -9.10
C VAL A 196 -18.13 -2.58 -9.50
N SER A 197 -19.01 -2.77 -8.51
CA SER A 197 -20.47 -2.73 -8.65
C SER A 197 -21.01 -1.86 -7.53
N ASP A 198 -21.90 -0.91 -7.82
CA ASP A 198 -22.56 -0.07 -6.80
C ASP A 198 -21.59 0.62 -5.82
N ASP A 199 -20.44 1.10 -6.32
CA ASP A 199 -19.36 1.73 -5.53
C ASP A 199 -18.71 0.80 -4.47
N GLU A 200 -18.87 -0.51 -4.65
CA GLU A 200 -18.24 -1.59 -3.88
C GLU A 200 -17.19 -2.32 -4.73
N LEU A 201 -16.09 -2.73 -4.08
CA LEU A 201 -15.13 -3.64 -4.70
C LEU A 201 -15.71 -5.05 -4.72
N VAL A 202 -15.68 -5.67 -5.89
CA VAL A 202 -16.16 -7.04 -6.10
C VAL A 202 -15.13 -7.84 -6.88
N ILE A 203 -15.24 -9.16 -6.81
CA ILE A 203 -14.43 -10.09 -7.60
C ILE A 203 -15.36 -10.80 -8.59
N GLU A 204 -14.95 -10.86 -9.85
CA GLU A 204 -15.65 -11.66 -10.86
C GLU A 204 -15.73 -13.13 -10.42
N GLU A 205 -16.84 -13.79 -10.68
CA GLU A 205 -17.11 -15.18 -10.23
C GLU A 205 -15.99 -16.16 -10.60
N LYS A 206 -15.39 -16.01 -11.78
CA LYS A 206 -14.25 -16.83 -12.24
C LYS A 206 -12.98 -16.71 -11.37
N GLY A 207 -12.96 -15.72 -10.47
CA GLY A 207 -11.93 -15.46 -9.47
C GLY A 207 -12.20 -16.08 -8.10
N ILE A 208 -13.30 -16.82 -7.90
CA ILE A 208 -13.70 -17.37 -6.59
C ILE A 208 -12.58 -18.14 -5.89
N TYR A 209 -11.88 -19.04 -6.59
CA TYR A 209 -10.79 -19.81 -6.01
C TYR A 209 -9.59 -18.94 -5.59
N SER A 210 -9.35 -17.82 -6.27
CA SER A 210 -8.32 -16.87 -5.86
C SER A 210 -8.71 -16.10 -4.60
N ALA A 211 -10.00 -15.79 -4.44
CA ALA A 211 -10.53 -15.19 -3.21
C ALA A 211 -10.48 -16.19 -2.03
N GLU A 212 -10.85 -17.47 -2.25
CA GLU A 212 -10.73 -18.52 -1.24
C GLU A 212 -9.28 -18.72 -0.79
N GLN A 213 -8.34 -18.84 -1.75
CA GLN A 213 -6.92 -18.95 -1.45
C GLN A 213 -6.43 -17.74 -0.65
N PHE A 214 -6.84 -16.53 -1.00
CA PHE A 214 -6.50 -15.31 -0.26
C PHE A 214 -6.96 -15.37 1.20
N LEU A 215 -8.19 -15.82 1.46
CA LEU A 215 -8.71 -15.96 2.82
C LEU A 215 -7.97 -17.04 3.63
N VAL A 216 -7.66 -18.18 3.00
CA VAL A 216 -6.90 -19.26 3.62
C VAL A 216 -5.46 -18.82 3.93
N ALA A 217 -4.77 -18.22 2.96
CA ALA A 217 -3.42 -17.71 3.10
C ALA A 217 -3.33 -16.67 4.22
N ARG A 218 -4.30 -15.75 4.31
CA ARG A 218 -4.40 -14.78 5.40
C ARG A 218 -4.46 -15.46 6.77
N ARG A 219 -5.22 -16.55 6.89
CA ARG A 219 -5.31 -17.33 8.13
C ARG A 219 -4.00 -18.05 8.44
N ILE A 220 -3.36 -18.65 7.42
CA ILE A 220 -2.07 -19.34 7.58
C ILE A 220 -1.01 -18.36 8.07
N MET A 221 -0.87 -17.21 7.41
CA MET A 221 0.10 -16.19 7.79
C MET A 221 -0.12 -15.69 9.22
N TYR A 222 -1.37 -15.48 9.65
CA TYR A 222 -1.67 -15.05 11.02
C TYR A 222 -1.22 -16.05 12.11
N TRP A 223 -1.32 -17.35 11.84
CA TRP A 223 -0.96 -18.37 12.82
C TRP A 223 0.50 -18.80 12.75
N GLN A 224 1.17 -18.60 11.61
CA GLN A 224 2.53 -19.05 11.40
C GLN A 224 3.56 -17.92 11.61
N VAL A 225 3.25 -16.66 11.30
CA VAL A 225 4.22 -15.54 11.25
C VAL A 225 3.87 -14.42 12.21
#